data_AF-A0A1I4FI13-F1
#
_entry.id   AF-A0A1I4FI13-F1
#
_cell.length_a   1.000
_cell.length_b   1.000
_cell.length_c   1.000
_cell.angle_alpha   90.00
_cell.angle_beta   90.00
_cell.angle_gamma   90.00
#
_symmetry.space_group_name_H-M   'P 1'
#
loop_
_entity.id
_entity.type
_entity.pdbx_description
1 polymer ?
#
loop_
_entity_poly.entity_id
_entity_poly.type
_entity_poly.pdbx_seq_one_letter_code
_entity_poly.pdbx_strand_id
1 'polypeptide(L)'
;MQRMLMVIALVGTTTTAAAEDAARGLSVDQIWTGDQTGINQIIPRRTLLLNGTHAGNALSDYTPRGHDLNGTLSADDPTTIDQSILNAVNLLIASEAVVARVDQTMLGNQIARNVMTGLSPQNVTTTTQIGENIANIVIADQVDSVRQAFGPGANQIVYNEVSGTAAGLHGVTQTGRNTANVVLATVSIGSGEQLFPSDTTQQIDNVVGLDQGARLADGITQQGTNIGNVLIADDVRDVARIFNGNQIVRNIVTTQDGQTPAGVSQSGLNIANFVSAKRVQGLTQVSNGRQIVENEIQGVTLADMSGKLSGYSHSSTNIVNLLEIQSTDRPASGSTVSAIQTANQTQTVQSKLGTHSQVGNAATITR
;
A
#
# COMPACT_ATOMS: atom_id res chain seq x y z
N MET A 1 -11.40 19.36 29.85
CA MET A 1 -10.60 19.28 28.61
C MET A 1 -11.53 18.81 27.50
N GLN A 2 -11.53 19.50 26.37
CA GLN A 2 -12.38 19.20 25.23
C GLN A 2 -11.79 17.98 24.51
N ARG A 3 -12.45 16.82 24.59
CA ARG A 3 -12.02 15.61 23.87
C ARG A 3 -12.22 15.87 22.37
N MET A 4 -11.14 15.80 21.59
CA MET A 4 -11.20 16.03 20.15
C MET A 4 -11.49 14.69 19.47
N LEU A 5 -12.76 14.45 19.14
CA LEU A 5 -13.20 13.29 18.39
C LEU A 5 -13.19 13.65 16.89
N MET A 6 -12.38 12.95 16.09
CA MET A 6 -12.41 13.08 14.64
C MET A 6 -12.82 11.75 14.00
N VAL A 7 -14.12 11.63 13.72
CA VAL A 7 -14.65 10.53 12.90
C VAL A 7 -14.65 11.02 11.45
N ILE A 8 -13.70 10.54 10.64
CA ILE A 8 -13.62 10.91 9.22
C ILE A 8 -14.29 9.81 8.39
N ALA A 9 -15.53 10.05 7.99
CA ALA A 9 -16.11 9.37 6.83
C ALA A 9 -15.73 10.20 5.60
N LEU A 10 -14.69 9.81 4.87
CA LEU A 10 -14.33 10.50 3.63
C LEU A 10 -15.45 10.22 2.60
N VAL A 11 -16.00 11.30 2.04
CA VAL A 11 -17.30 11.32 1.37
C VAL A 11 -17.32 10.44 0.13
N GLY A 12 -18.10 9.35 0.20
CA GLY A 12 -18.55 8.55 -0.93
C GLY A 12 -20.06 8.36 -0.89
N THR A 13 -20.68 8.10 -2.04
CA THR A 13 -22.13 8.16 -2.33
C THR A 13 -23.07 7.31 -1.46
N THR A 14 -22.56 6.31 -0.74
CA THR A 14 -23.28 5.47 0.24
C THR A 14 -22.35 5.06 1.40
N THR A 15 -21.93 6.04 2.20
CA THR A 15 -21.30 5.80 3.51
C THR A 15 -22.40 5.79 4.59
N THR A 16 -22.53 4.71 5.36
CA THR A 16 -23.24 4.78 6.64
C THR A 16 -22.19 4.90 7.72
N ALA A 17 -22.14 6.05 8.39
CA ALA A 17 -21.29 6.27 9.55
C ALA A 17 -22.17 6.67 10.73
N ALA A 18 -22.19 5.87 11.78
CA ALA A 18 -22.84 6.18 13.04
C ALA A 18 -21.78 6.20 14.15
N ALA A 19 -21.84 7.22 14.99
CA ALA A 19 -21.00 7.33 16.17
C ALA A 19 -21.87 7.73 17.37
N GLU A 20 -21.76 6.99 18.47
CA GLU A 20 -22.43 7.30 19.73
C GLU A 20 -21.40 7.33 20.85
N ASP A 21 -21.34 8.44 21.59
CA ASP A 21 -20.57 8.55 22.82
C ASP A 21 -21.44 8.06 23.98
N ALA A 22 -21.26 6.79 24.36
CA ALA A 22 -21.99 6.18 25.46
C ALA A 22 -21.20 6.33 26.77
N ALA A 23 -21.87 6.11 27.90
CA ALA A 23 -21.23 6.13 29.24
C ALA A 23 -20.02 5.17 29.39
N ARG A 24 -19.84 4.24 28.44
CA ARG A 24 -18.76 3.24 28.41
C ARG A 24 -17.72 3.47 27.31
N GLY A 25 -17.80 4.56 26.55
CA GLY A 25 -16.88 4.87 25.45
C GLY A 25 -17.59 4.99 24.11
N LEU A 26 -16.80 5.25 23.07
CA LEU A 26 -17.28 5.49 21.71
C LEU A 26 -17.70 4.18 21.02
N SER A 27 -18.88 4.16 20.42
CA SER A 27 -19.29 3.11 19.48
C SER A 27 -19.32 3.67 18.06
N VAL A 28 -18.65 3.01 17.13
CA VAL A 28 -18.58 3.41 15.71
C VAL A 28 -19.01 2.27 14.81
N ASP A 29 -19.90 2.56 13.86
CA ASP A 29 -20.24 1.69 12.74
C ASP A 29 -20.02 2.46 11.44
N GLN A 30 -19.11 1.97 10.59
CA GLN A 30 -18.78 2.55 9.30
C GLN A 30 -18.85 1.48 8.22
N ILE A 31 -19.76 1.65 7.26
CA ILE A 31 -19.83 0.78 6.09
C ILE A 31 -19.65 1.66 4.85
N TRP A 32 -18.67 1.28 4.03
CA TRP A 32 -18.47 1.86 2.72
C TRP A 32 -18.94 0.88 1.64
N THR A 33 -19.84 1.33 0.76
CA THR A 33 -20.41 0.52 -0.32
C THR A 33 -20.27 1.23 -1.67
N GLY A 34 -19.05 1.35 -2.19
CA GLY A 34 -18.85 2.03 -3.47
C GLY A 34 -17.41 2.05 -3.94
N ASP A 35 -17.23 2.51 -5.17
CA ASP A 35 -15.91 2.65 -5.78
C ASP A 35 -15.33 4.05 -5.50
N GLN A 36 -14.07 4.09 -5.10
CA GLN A 36 -13.28 5.31 -4.94
C GLN A 36 -12.09 5.24 -5.90
N THR A 37 -12.14 6.05 -6.96
CA THR A 37 -11.13 6.04 -8.03
C THR A 37 -10.48 7.43 -8.16
N GLY A 38 -9.17 7.49 -7.97
CA GLY A 38 -8.33 8.66 -8.28
C GLY A 38 -7.52 8.40 -9.55
N ILE A 39 -7.41 9.41 -10.44
CA ILE A 39 -6.69 9.28 -11.71
C ILE A 39 -5.87 10.54 -11.99
N ASN A 40 -4.55 10.41 -12.04
CA ASN A 40 -3.66 11.42 -12.60
C ASN A 40 -3.17 10.94 -13.96
N GLN A 41 -3.46 11.70 -15.02
CA GLN A 41 -3.05 11.32 -16.38
C GLN A 41 -2.38 12.48 -17.12
N ILE A 42 -1.14 12.24 -17.54
CA ILE A 42 -0.38 13.16 -18.40
C ILE A 42 -0.18 12.48 -19.75
N ILE A 43 -0.84 13.02 -20.77
CA ILE A 43 -0.65 12.64 -22.18
C ILE A 43 -0.33 13.92 -22.97
N PRO A 44 0.73 13.97 -23.80
CA PRO A 44 1.21 15.16 -24.52
C PRO A 44 0.21 15.86 -25.45
N ARG A 45 -1.02 15.33 -25.61
CA ARG A 45 -2.12 15.96 -26.36
C ARG A 45 -3.38 16.21 -25.54
N ARG A 46 -3.43 15.74 -24.28
CA ARG A 46 -4.53 15.92 -23.31
C ARG A 46 -3.97 15.76 -21.89
N THR A 47 -3.72 16.85 -21.19
CA THR A 47 -3.49 16.80 -19.74
C THR A 47 -4.86 16.73 -19.06
N LEU A 48 -5.11 15.67 -18.29
CA LEU A 48 -6.35 15.49 -17.54
C LEU A 48 -5.96 15.15 -16.09
N LEU A 49 -5.96 16.15 -15.22
CA LEU A 49 -5.79 15.96 -13.78
C LEU A 49 -7.17 15.73 -13.17
N LEU A 50 -7.53 14.46 -12.92
CA LEU A 50 -8.77 14.07 -12.25
C LEU A 50 -8.45 13.61 -10.83
N ASN A 51 -8.17 14.59 -9.97
CA ASN A 51 -8.02 14.31 -8.56
C ASN A 51 -9.42 14.10 -7.94
N GLY A 52 -9.85 12.84 -7.89
CA GLY A 52 -11.17 12.42 -7.38
C GLY A 52 -12.33 12.82 -8.30
N THR A 53 -12.89 11.87 -9.05
CA THR A 53 -14.18 12.10 -9.72
C THR A 53 -15.30 12.17 -8.68
N HIS A 54 -15.54 13.37 -8.16
CA HIS A 54 -16.90 13.81 -7.87
C HIS A 54 -17.47 14.38 -9.17
N ALA A 55 -18.63 13.90 -9.60
CA ALA A 55 -19.35 14.51 -10.71
C ALA A 55 -19.69 15.97 -10.33
N GLY A 56 -18.84 16.93 -10.72
CA GLY A 56 -19.15 18.35 -10.50
C GLY A 56 -18.00 19.35 -10.52
N ASN A 57 -16.74 18.97 -10.26
CA ASN A 57 -15.65 19.97 -10.18
C ASN A 57 -14.51 19.65 -11.15
N ALA A 58 -14.60 20.20 -12.36
CA ALA A 58 -13.46 20.32 -13.25
C ALA A 58 -12.48 21.35 -12.66
N LEU A 59 -11.29 20.91 -12.25
CA LEU A 59 -10.14 21.81 -12.12
C LEU A 59 -9.77 22.26 -13.52
N SER A 60 -10.00 23.54 -13.83
CA SER A 60 -9.65 24.14 -15.11
C SER A 60 -8.15 24.06 -15.35
N ASP A 61 -7.77 23.50 -16.49
CA ASP A 61 -6.53 23.73 -17.23
C ASP A 61 -5.25 24.00 -16.39
N TYR A 62 -4.54 22.94 -16.03
CA TYR A 62 -3.08 23.02 -16.08
C TYR A 62 -2.64 22.87 -17.53
N THR A 63 -2.69 23.97 -18.28
CA THR A 63 -1.75 24.17 -19.37
C THR A 63 -0.42 24.50 -18.72
N PRO A 64 0.66 23.74 -18.97
CA PRO A 64 2.00 24.25 -18.67
C PRO A 64 2.08 25.59 -19.38
N ARG A 65 2.17 26.69 -18.62
CA ARG A 65 2.45 27.99 -19.21
C ARG A 65 3.73 27.80 -20.01
N GLY A 66 3.60 27.93 -21.32
CA GLY A 66 4.73 27.94 -22.23
C GLY A 66 5.73 28.98 -21.74
N HIS A 67 6.82 28.50 -21.16
CA HIS A 67 8.10 29.04 -21.56
C HIS A 67 8.39 28.41 -22.93
N ASP A 68 8.62 29.28 -23.90
CA ASP A 68 8.87 28.99 -25.31
C ASP A 68 9.50 27.61 -25.55
N LEU A 69 8.76 26.70 -26.19
CA LEU A 69 9.29 25.44 -26.73
C LEU A 69 10.22 25.65 -27.96
N ASN A 70 10.73 26.87 -28.14
CA ASN A 70 11.84 27.21 -29.03
C ASN A 70 13.06 27.75 -28.26
N GLY A 71 13.00 27.81 -26.93
CA GLY A 71 14.16 28.03 -26.08
C GLY A 71 14.85 26.70 -25.83
N THR A 72 16.13 26.61 -26.17
CA THR A 72 17.00 25.52 -25.75
C THR A 72 16.94 25.43 -24.22
N LEU A 73 16.16 24.49 -23.69
CA LEU A 73 16.23 24.14 -22.27
C LEU A 73 17.67 23.67 -22.04
N SER A 74 18.39 24.36 -21.15
CA SER A 74 19.70 23.88 -20.71
C SER A 74 19.49 22.47 -20.15
N ALA A 75 20.32 21.52 -20.53
CA ALA A 75 20.29 20.16 -20.01
C ALA A 75 20.60 20.07 -18.49
N ASP A 76 20.73 21.22 -17.82
CA ASP A 76 21.20 21.36 -16.45
C ASP A 76 20.08 21.49 -15.40
N ASP A 77 18.80 21.56 -15.80
CA ASP A 77 17.67 21.63 -14.84
C ASP A 77 16.52 20.70 -15.26
N PRO A 78 16.50 19.43 -14.80
CA PRO A 78 15.44 18.49 -15.16
C PRO A 78 14.09 18.96 -14.61
N THR A 79 13.06 18.99 -15.45
CA THR A 79 11.71 19.26 -14.97
C THR A 79 11.24 18.10 -14.08
N THR A 80 10.71 18.39 -12.90
CA THR A 80 10.16 17.33 -12.02
C THR A 80 8.65 17.24 -12.20
N ILE A 81 8.12 16.01 -12.33
CA ILE A 81 6.69 15.74 -12.37
C ILE A 81 6.32 14.80 -11.21
N ASP A 82 5.47 15.30 -10.32
CA ASP A 82 4.95 14.52 -9.20
C ASP A 82 3.44 14.25 -9.38
N GLN A 83 3.05 12.98 -9.32
CA GLN A 83 1.66 12.54 -9.33
C GLN A 83 1.38 11.75 -8.05
N SER A 84 0.45 12.23 -7.21
CA SER A 84 0.11 11.58 -5.94
C SER A 84 -1.39 11.39 -5.82
N ILE A 85 -1.82 10.21 -5.37
CA ILE A 85 -3.23 9.86 -5.12
C ILE A 85 -3.32 9.15 -3.79
N LEU A 86 -4.25 9.59 -2.94
CA LEU A 86 -4.63 8.92 -1.69
C LEU A 86 -6.13 8.70 -1.68
N ASN A 87 -6.54 7.44 -1.60
CA ASN A 87 -7.91 7.01 -1.35
C ASN A 87 -7.99 6.49 0.08
N ALA A 88 -8.88 7.03 0.90
CA ALA A 88 -9.07 6.59 2.28
C ALA A 88 -10.57 6.44 2.61
N VAL A 89 -10.94 5.34 3.25
CA VAL A 89 -12.29 5.11 3.78
C VAL A 89 -12.25 4.47 5.16
N ASN A 90 -13.29 4.69 5.96
CA ASN A 90 -13.44 4.13 7.31
C ASN A 90 -12.21 4.40 8.19
N LEU A 91 -11.91 5.68 8.44
CA LEU A 91 -10.83 6.10 9.32
C LEU A 91 -11.42 6.64 10.63
N LEU A 92 -11.02 6.02 11.73
CA LEU A 92 -11.33 6.47 13.08
C LEU A 92 -10.06 6.89 13.79
N ILE A 93 -9.97 8.16 14.16
CA ILE A 93 -8.89 8.69 14.99
C ILE A 93 -9.54 9.20 16.28
N ALA A 94 -9.39 8.40 17.32
CA ALA A 94 -9.89 8.65 18.66
C ALA A 94 -8.75 8.47 19.68
N SER A 95 -7.59 9.06 19.38
CA SER A 95 -6.43 9.07 20.27
C SER A 95 -6.84 9.56 21.67
N GLU A 96 -6.36 8.88 22.72
CA GLU A 96 -6.72 9.14 24.12
C GLU A 96 -8.16 8.79 24.53
N ALA A 97 -8.94 8.14 23.65
CA ALA A 97 -10.29 7.68 23.95
C ALA A 97 -10.39 6.15 24.03
N VAL A 98 -11.36 5.70 24.83
CA VAL A 98 -11.84 4.32 24.87
C VAL A 98 -12.91 4.16 23.78
N VAL A 99 -12.65 3.25 22.85
CA VAL A 99 -13.60 2.81 21.84
C VAL A 99 -14.23 1.52 22.31
N ALA A 100 -15.48 1.59 22.77
CA ALA A 100 -16.22 0.44 23.28
C ALA A 100 -16.51 -0.57 22.15
N ARG A 101 -16.76 -0.08 20.93
CA ARG A 101 -16.98 -0.91 19.76
C ARG A 101 -16.63 -0.17 18.48
N VAL A 102 -15.98 -0.86 17.56
CA VAL A 102 -15.78 -0.37 16.20
C VAL A 102 -16.07 -1.46 15.19
N ASP A 103 -17.06 -1.20 14.34
CA ASP A 103 -17.38 -2.04 13.19
C ASP A 103 -17.07 -1.23 11.93
N GLN A 104 -16.10 -1.68 11.13
CA GLN A 104 -15.72 -1.03 9.88
C GLN A 104 -15.73 -2.06 8.75
N THR A 105 -16.55 -1.82 7.73
CA THR A 105 -16.62 -2.68 6.55
C THR A 105 -16.39 -1.85 5.29
N MET A 106 -15.45 -2.27 4.45
CA MET A 106 -15.25 -1.73 3.12
C MET A 106 -15.75 -2.74 2.09
N LEU A 107 -16.64 -2.30 1.21
CA LEU A 107 -17.11 -3.02 0.02
C LEU A 107 -16.82 -2.16 -1.22
N GLY A 108 -16.54 -2.79 -2.36
CA GLY A 108 -16.26 -2.12 -3.62
C GLY A 108 -14.76 -1.95 -3.89
N ASN A 109 -14.41 -1.02 -4.78
CA ASN A 109 -13.06 -0.87 -5.30
C ASN A 109 -12.42 0.46 -4.88
N GLN A 110 -11.20 0.43 -4.37
CA GLN A 110 -10.33 1.60 -4.23
C GLN A 110 -9.23 1.53 -5.29
N ILE A 111 -9.18 2.51 -6.21
CA ILE A 111 -8.26 2.52 -7.35
C ILE A 111 -7.48 3.83 -7.37
N ALA A 112 -6.15 3.75 -7.24
CA ALA A 112 -5.24 4.88 -7.40
C ALA A 112 -4.42 4.69 -8.68
N ARG A 113 -4.65 5.53 -9.69
CA ARG A 113 -4.04 5.38 -11.02
C ARG A 113 -3.24 6.61 -11.45
N ASN A 114 -1.91 6.51 -11.44
CA ASN A 114 -1.01 7.52 -12.01
C ASN A 114 -0.47 7.02 -13.35
N VAL A 115 -0.69 7.78 -14.42
CA VAL A 115 -0.26 7.42 -15.77
C VAL A 115 0.40 8.61 -16.45
N MET A 116 1.56 8.35 -17.04
CA MET A 116 2.30 9.27 -17.87
C MET A 116 2.75 8.54 -19.13
N THR A 117 2.31 9.00 -20.31
CA THR A 117 2.67 8.34 -21.58
C THR A 117 3.16 9.33 -22.62
N GLY A 118 4.04 8.89 -23.52
CA GLY A 118 4.40 9.63 -24.73
C GLY A 118 5.34 10.83 -24.52
N LEU A 119 6.18 10.80 -23.49
CA LEU A 119 7.15 11.87 -23.23
C LEU A 119 8.01 12.19 -24.46
N SER A 120 8.11 13.48 -24.78
CA SER A 120 8.96 13.98 -25.86
C SER A 120 10.44 13.95 -25.43
N PRO A 121 11.37 13.57 -26.33
CA PRO A 121 12.80 13.53 -26.02
C PRO A 121 13.46 14.89 -25.72
N GLN A 122 12.71 16.00 -25.81
CA GLN A 122 13.27 17.35 -25.60
C GLN A 122 13.16 17.89 -24.17
N ASN A 123 12.44 17.21 -23.27
CA ASN A 123 12.28 17.65 -21.88
C ASN A 123 12.83 16.57 -20.94
N VAL A 124 14.04 16.76 -20.43
CA VAL A 124 14.65 15.86 -19.44
C VAL A 124 13.84 15.94 -18.16
N THR A 125 13.16 14.85 -17.78
CA THR A 125 12.17 14.86 -16.71
C THR A 125 12.47 13.82 -15.63
N THR A 126 12.43 14.21 -14.35
CA THR A 126 12.35 13.25 -13.23
C THR A 126 10.88 13.07 -12.85
N THR A 127 10.43 11.83 -12.74
CA THR A 127 9.02 11.52 -12.45
C THR A 127 8.86 10.76 -11.15
N THR A 128 7.97 11.26 -10.27
CA THR A 128 7.53 10.57 -9.06
C THR A 128 6.05 10.25 -9.15
N GLN A 129 5.67 8.98 -8.92
CA GLN A 129 4.28 8.54 -8.85
C GLN A 129 4.01 7.82 -7.54
N ILE A 130 3.04 8.32 -6.77
CA ILE A 130 2.64 7.76 -5.48
C ILE A 130 1.15 7.44 -5.54
N GLY A 131 0.79 6.19 -5.30
CA GLY A 131 -0.60 5.77 -5.17
C GLY A 131 -0.81 5.03 -3.86
N GLU A 132 -1.82 5.45 -3.09
CA GLU A 132 -2.13 4.87 -1.80
C GLU A 132 -3.63 4.64 -1.62
N ASN A 133 -4.00 3.43 -1.18
CA ASN A 133 -5.35 3.09 -0.76
C ASN A 133 -5.35 2.64 0.70
N ILE A 134 -6.24 3.22 1.50
CA ILE A 134 -6.39 2.97 2.93
C ILE A 134 -7.85 2.65 3.24
N ALA A 135 -8.10 1.57 3.97
CA ALA A 135 -9.43 1.21 4.44
C ALA A 135 -9.42 0.68 5.88
N ASN A 136 -10.47 0.95 6.64
CA ASN A 136 -10.70 0.38 7.97
C ASN A 136 -9.50 0.56 8.91
N ILE A 137 -9.22 1.80 9.28
CA ILE A 137 -8.14 2.15 10.20
C ILE A 137 -8.74 2.70 11.48
N VAL A 138 -8.24 2.21 12.62
CA VAL A 138 -8.60 2.68 13.95
C VAL A 138 -7.34 3.04 14.70
N ILE A 139 -7.31 4.25 15.24
CA ILE A 139 -6.28 4.72 16.17
C ILE A 139 -7.00 5.16 17.44
N ALA A 140 -6.69 4.53 18.57
CA ALA A 140 -7.34 4.80 19.86
C ALA A 140 -6.38 4.60 21.05
N ASP A 141 -6.84 4.92 22.25
CA ASP A 141 -6.12 4.51 23.47
C ASP A 141 -6.41 3.04 23.80
N GLN A 142 -7.70 2.69 23.80
CA GLN A 142 -8.20 1.35 24.05
C GLN A 142 -9.34 1.03 23.09
N VAL A 143 -9.41 -0.22 22.63
CA VAL A 143 -10.51 -0.75 21.82
C VAL A 143 -11.05 -2.01 22.50
N ASP A 144 -12.28 -1.99 23.00
CA ASP A 144 -12.86 -3.14 23.70
C ASP A 144 -13.31 -4.23 22.72
N SER A 145 -13.89 -3.83 21.58
CA SER A 145 -14.36 -4.73 20.53
C SER A 145 -14.10 -4.14 19.15
N VAL A 146 -13.49 -4.93 18.28
CA VAL A 146 -13.23 -4.57 16.88
C VAL A 146 -13.81 -5.59 15.92
N ARG A 147 -14.52 -5.11 14.90
CA ARG A 147 -14.85 -5.87 13.71
C ARG A 147 -14.41 -5.09 12.48
N GLN A 148 -13.38 -5.54 11.79
CA GLN A 148 -12.96 -4.95 10.52
C GLN A 148 -13.07 -5.96 9.39
N ALA A 149 -13.77 -5.59 8.32
CA ALA A 149 -13.91 -6.42 7.14
C ALA A 149 -13.51 -5.65 5.90
N PHE A 150 -12.51 -6.16 5.20
CA PHE A 150 -12.34 -5.89 3.77
C PHE A 150 -13.29 -6.86 3.08
N GLY A 151 -14.53 -6.43 2.87
CA GLY A 151 -15.65 -7.32 2.66
C GLY A 151 -15.63 -8.05 1.31
N PRO A 152 -16.62 -8.93 1.05
CA PRO A 152 -16.64 -9.77 -0.14
C PRO A 152 -16.49 -8.97 -1.44
N GLY A 153 -15.59 -9.43 -2.31
CA GLY A 153 -15.29 -8.80 -3.60
C GLY A 153 -14.60 -7.44 -3.53
N ALA A 154 -14.21 -6.97 -2.34
CA ALA A 154 -13.49 -5.70 -2.19
C ALA A 154 -12.11 -5.75 -2.84
N ASN A 155 -11.71 -4.64 -3.48
CA ASN A 155 -10.40 -4.52 -4.12
C ASN A 155 -9.70 -3.20 -3.81
N GLN A 156 -8.39 -3.26 -3.60
CA GLN A 156 -7.50 -2.10 -3.53
C GLN A 156 -6.46 -2.25 -4.64
N ILE A 157 -6.42 -1.31 -5.57
CA ILE A 157 -5.55 -1.36 -6.75
C ILE A 157 -4.75 -0.06 -6.81
N VAL A 158 -3.43 -0.17 -6.88
CA VAL A 158 -2.55 0.94 -7.25
C VAL A 158 -1.92 0.62 -8.59
N TYR A 159 -1.99 1.58 -9.50
CA TYR A 159 -1.41 1.47 -10.82
C TYR A 159 -0.59 2.72 -11.12
N ASN A 160 0.73 2.56 -11.16
CA ASN A 160 1.66 3.61 -11.55
C ASN A 160 2.31 3.22 -12.88
N GLU A 161 2.17 4.05 -13.90
CA GLU A 161 2.72 3.81 -15.23
C GLU A 161 3.46 5.03 -15.76
N VAL A 162 4.70 4.80 -16.20
CA VAL A 162 5.45 5.74 -17.04
C VAL A 162 5.83 5.01 -18.32
N SER A 163 5.45 5.55 -19.47
CA SER A 163 5.91 5.05 -20.77
C SER A 163 6.33 6.16 -21.73
N GLY A 164 7.42 5.95 -22.47
CA GLY A 164 7.89 6.92 -23.45
C GLY A 164 9.37 6.81 -23.76
N THR A 165 9.89 7.86 -24.39
CA THR A 165 11.28 7.89 -24.84
C THR A 165 12.23 8.12 -23.69
N ALA A 166 13.20 7.21 -23.53
CA ALA A 166 14.17 7.28 -22.44
C ALA A 166 15.02 8.57 -22.48
N ALA A 167 15.21 9.18 -23.66
CA ALA A 167 15.83 10.50 -23.81
C ALA A 167 15.05 11.65 -23.15
N GLY A 168 13.76 11.49 -22.90
CA GLY A 168 12.92 12.44 -22.16
C GLY A 168 12.84 12.17 -20.66
N LEU A 169 13.60 11.21 -20.14
CA LEU A 169 13.57 10.82 -18.72
C LEU A 169 14.96 10.91 -18.10
N HIS A 170 15.01 11.47 -16.90
CA HIS A 170 16.19 11.54 -16.06
C HIS A 170 16.17 10.44 -14.99
N GLY A 171 14.99 10.23 -14.39
CA GLY A 171 14.75 9.22 -13.36
C GLY A 171 13.27 8.95 -13.14
N VAL A 172 12.95 7.76 -12.61
CA VAL A 172 11.57 7.37 -12.29
C VAL A 172 11.49 6.76 -10.89
N THR A 173 10.61 7.29 -10.06
CA THR A 173 10.26 6.72 -8.76
C THR A 173 8.76 6.39 -8.73
N GLN A 174 8.41 5.13 -8.46
CA GLN A 174 7.02 4.69 -8.34
C GLN A 174 6.81 4.00 -7.00
N THR A 175 5.85 4.49 -6.21
CA THR A 175 5.48 3.92 -4.92
C THR A 175 4.00 3.59 -4.92
N GLY A 176 3.67 2.33 -4.59
CA GLY A 176 2.31 1.88 -4.39
C GLY A 176 2.11 1.33 -2.99
N ARG A 177 0.97 1.66 -2.37
CA ARG A 177 0.61 1.17 -1.04
C ARG A 177 -0.88 0.84 -0.93
N ASN A 178 -1.19 -0.35 -0.46
CA ASN A 178 -2.53 -0.73 -0.04
C ASN A 178 -2.47 -1.12 1.44
N THR A 179 -3.36 -0.55 2.26
CA THR A 179 -3.46 -0.86 3.68
C THR A 179 -4.91 -1.04 4.06
N ALA A 180 -5.25 -2.16 4.69
CA ALA A 180 -6.60 -2.40 5.17
C ALA A 180 -6.67 -3.21 6.47
N ASN A 181 -7.70 -2.93 7.27
CA ASN A 181 -7.98 -3.52 8.58
C ASN A 181 -6.80 -3.32 9.54
N VAL A 182 -6.64 -2.10 10.06
CA VAL A 182 -5.59 -1.77 11.01
C VAL A 182 -6.20 -1.22 12.29
N VAL A 183 -5.72 -1.72 13.42
CA VAL A 183 -5.99 -1.15 14.74
C VAL A 183 -4.67 -0.86 15.43
N LEU A 184 -4.48 0.40 15.79
CA LEU A 184 -3.44 0.86 16.70
C LEU A 184 -4.12 1.30 17.98
N ALA A 185 -3.86 0.61 19.08
CA ALA A 185 -4.28 1.03 20.41
C ALA A 185 -3.04 1.18 21.29
N THR A 186 -2.99 2.18 22.15
CA THR A 186 -1.83 2.33 23.05
C THR A 186 -1.87 1.28 24.16
N VAL A 187 -3.05 1.08 24.76
CA VAL A 187 -3.25 0.23 25.94
C VAL A 187 -3.68 -1.17 25.56
N SER A 188 -4.83 -1.32 24.90
CA SER A 188 -5.35 -2.67 24.64
C SER A 188 -6.34 -2.78 23.50
N ILE A 189 -6.40 -3.97 22.93
CA ILE A 189 -7.42 -4.44 22.00
C ILE A 189 -8.08 -5.68 22.62
N GLY A 190 -9.37 -5.57 22.94
CA GLY A 190 -10.06 -6.49 23.84
C GLY A 190 -10.61 -7.77 23.20
N SER A 191 -11.37 -7.67 22.12
CA SER A 191 -11.93 -8.84 21.42
C SER A 191 -12.31 -8.49 19.99
N GLY A 192 -12.48 -9.50 19.14
CA GLY A 192 -13.20 -9.33 17.88
C GLY A 192 -12.57 -10.00 16.66
N GLU A 193 -12.76 -9.41 15.48
CA GLU A 193 -12.34 -10.02 14.22
C GLU A 193 -11.79 -9.04 13.17
N GLN A 194 -10.81 -9.50 12.40
CA GLN A 194 -10.39 -8.86 11.15
C GLN A 194 -10.47 -9.86 9.99
N LEU A 195 -11.17 -9.50 8.92
CA LEU A 195 -11.53 -10.42 7.83
C LEU A 195 -11.14 -9.89 6.45
N PHE A 196 -10.49 -10.77 5.68
CA PHE A 196 -10.35 -10.72 4.22
C PHE A 196 -10.92 -12.02 3.62
N PRO A 197 -12.09 -11.99 2.98
CA PRO A 197 -12.64 -13.12 2.22
C PRO A 197 -11.79 -13.52 1.02
N SER A 198 -12.04 -14.70 0.46
CA SER A 198 -11.23 -15.29 -0.61
C SER A 198 -11.32 -14.59 -1.96
N ASP A 199 -12.36 -13.79 -2.18
CA ASP A 199 -12.62 -13.05 -3.41
C ASP A 199 -12.10 -11.59 -3.34
N THR A 200 -11.28 -11.26 -2.34
CA THR A 200 -10.69 -9.93 -2.19
C THR A 200 -9.28 -9.84 -2.76
N THR A 201 -8.89 -8.64 -3.22
CA THR A 201 -7.56 -8.39 -3.78
C THR A 201 -6.96 -7.07 -3.32
N GLN A 202 -5.69 -7.10 -2.91
CA GLN A 202 -4.80 -5.93 -2.87
C GLN A 202 -3.75 -6.10 -3.98
N GLN A 203 -3.72 -5.19 -4.93
CA GLN A 203 -2.82 -5.24 -6.08
C GLN A 203 -2.08 -3.91 -6.27
N ILE A 204 -0.79 -4.01 -6.57
CA ILE A 204 0.07 -2.89 -6.94
C ILE A 204 0.80 -3.27 -8.21
N ASP A 205 0.64 -2.48 -9.26
CA ASP A 205 1.46 -2.57 -10.46
C ASP A 205 2.21 -1.24 -10.65
N ASN A 206 3.52 -1.30 -10.54
CA ASN A 206 4.44 -0.23 -10.92
C ASN A 206 5.09 -0.63 -12.25
N VAL A 207 4.83 0.13 -13.30
CA VAL A 207 5.24 -0.20 -14.67
C VAL A 207 6.03 0.95 -15.27
N VAL A 208 7.22 0.64 -15.80
CA VAL A 208 8.00 1.55 -16.62
C VAL A 208 8.25 0.90 -17.98
N GLY A 209 7.79 1.55 -19.06
CA GLY A 209 8.02 1.11 -20.43
C GLY A 209 8.88 2.11 -21.21
N LEU A 210 10.11 1.73 -21.57
CA LEU A 210 11.02 2.57 -22.34
C LEU A 210 11.06 2.11 -23.80
N ASP A 211 10.74 3.01 -24.73
CA ASP A 211 10.69 2.70 -26.17
C ASP A 211 12.09 2.57 -26.82
N GLN A 212 13.12 3.07 -26.17
CA GLN A 212 14.51 3.00 -26.58
C GLN A 212 15.38 2.77 -25.35
N GLY A 213 16.43 1.96 -25.50
CA GLY A 213 17.43 1.76 -24.48
C GLY A 213 18.29 3.02 -24.30
N ALA A 214 17.95 3.88 -23.33
CA ALA A 214 18.84 4.94 -22.87
C ALA A 214 19.13 4.80 -21.38
N ARG A 215 20.31 5.27 -20.99
CA ARG A 215 20.73 5.31 -19.59
C ARG A 215 20.02 6.48 -18.92
N LEU A 216 19.09 6.18 -18.01
CA LEU A 216 18.56 7.17 -17.07
C LEU A 216 19.66 7.51 -16.06
N ALA A 217 19.90 8.79 -15.81
CA ALA A 217 20.96 9.25 -14.93
C ALA A 217 20.69 8.92 -13.45
N ASP A 218 19.43 9.09 -13.02
CA ASP A 218 18.98 8.83 -11.64
C ASP A 218 18.43 7.40 -11.46
N GLY A 219 18.28 6.65 -12.55
CA GLY A 219 17.78 5.27 -12.54
C GLY A 219 16.27 5.14 -12.31
N ILE A 220 15.85 3.94 -11.92
CA ILE A 220 14.46 3.56 -11.68
C ILE A 220 14.33 2.97 -10.29
N THR A 221 13.42 3.51 -9.48
CA THR A 221 13.04 2.95 -8.18
C THR A 221 11.56 2.61 -8.17
N GLN A 222 11.23 1.36 -7.85
CA GLN A 222 9.85 0.89 -7.71
C GLN A 222 9.65 0.22 -6.35
N GLN A 223 8.62 0.63 -5.63
CA GLN A 223 8.25 0.07 -4.34
C GLN A 223 6.76 -0.23 -4.30
N GLY A 224 6.41 -1.45 -3.88
CA GLY A 224 5.04 -1.86 -3.63
C GLY A 224 4.87 -2.46 -2.24
N THR A 225 3.80 -2.10 -1.54
CA THR A 225 3.50 -2.63 -0.21
C THR A 225 2.00 -2.87 -0.02
N ASN A 226 1.61 -4.14 0.17
CA ASN A 226 0.28 -4.51 0.62
C ASN A 226 0.32 -4.92 2.09
N ILE A 227 -0.54 -4.32 2.90
CA ILE A 227 -0.72 -4.64 4.31
C ILE A 227 -2.19 -4.95 4.56
N GLY A 228 -2.48 -6.15 5.01
CA GLY A 228 -3.77 -6.59 5.50
C GLY A 228 -3.66 -6.96 6.96
N ASN A 229 -4.75 -6.76 7.72
CA ASN A 229 -4.91 -7.09 9.12
C ASN A 229 -3.68 -6.69 9.99
N VAL A 230 -3.80 -5.63 10.76
CA VAL A 230 -2.75 -5.22 11.70
C VAL A 230 -3.37 -4.92 13.05
N LEU A 231 -2.72 -5.41 14.10
CA LEU A 231 -3.00 -5.04 15.48
C LEU A 231 -1.70 -4.62 16.14
N ILE A 232 -1.68 -3.45 16.74
CA ILE A 232 -0.56 -2.98 17.56
C ILE A 232 -1.13 -2.43 18.86
N ALA A 233 -0.76 -3.05 19.99
CA ALA A 233 -1.17 -2.61 21.32
C ALA A 233 -0.32 -3.24 22.42
N ASP A 234 -0.30 -2.65 23.61
CA ASP A 234 0.35 -3.30 24.77
C ASP A 234 -0.28 -4.66 25.10
N ASP A 235 -1.60 -4.79 25.00
CA ASP A 235 -2.35 -6.01 25.28
C ASP A 235 -3.36 -6.33 24.16
N VAL A 236 -3.33 -7.56 23.63
CA VAL A 236 -4.28 -8.05 22.63
C VAL A 236 -4.97 -9.31 23.16
N ARG A 237 -6.30 -9.30 23.19
CA ARG A 237 -7.12 -10.39 23.74
C ARG A 237 -8.16 -10.86 22.74
N ASP A 238 -8.39 -12.17 22.68
CA ASP A 238 -9.53 -12.82 22.03
C ASP A 238 -9.88 -12.28 20.62
N VAL A 239 -8.86 -12.05 19.78
CA VAL A 239 -9.05 -11.59 18.40
C VAL A 239 -8.81 -12.73 17.40
N ALA A 240 -9.77 -12.94 16.52
CA ALA A 240 -9.66 -13.83 15.37
C ALA A 240 -9.34 -13.05 14.10
N ARG A 241 -8.41 -13.56 13.30
CA ARG A 241 -7.94 -12.87 12.11
C ARG A 241 -7.85 -13.83 10.95
N ILE A 242 -8.58 -13.53 9.89
CA ILE A 242 -8.74 -14.43 8.76
C ILE A 242 -8.33 -13.69 7.49
N PHE A 243 -7.31 -14.22 6.80
CA PHE A 243 -6.83 -13.69 5.54
C PHE A 243 -6.91 -14.75 4.44
N ASN A 244 -7.93 -14.65 3.58
CA ASN A 244 -8.12 -15.57 2.46
C ASN A 244 -7.94 -14.90 1.10
N GLY A 245 -7.75 -13.57 1.05
CA GLY A 245 -7.63 -12.81 -0.19
C GLY A 245 -6.28 -12.95 -0.91
N ASN A 246 -6.12 -12.17 -1.98
CA ASN A 246 -4.89 -12.07 -2.75
C ASN A 246 -4.13 -10.78 -2.43
N GLN A 247 -2.81 -10.88 -2.27
CA GLN A 247 -1.90 -9.73 -2.25
C GLN A 247 -0.88 -9.89 -3.37
N ILE A 248 -0.80 -8.89 -4.23
CA ILE A 248 0.02 -8.93 -5.44
C ILE A 248 0.79 -7.61 -5.55
N VAL A 249 2.11 -7.70 -5.66
CA VAL A 249 2.98 -6.58 -6.01
C VAL A 249 3.75 -6.94 -7.26
N ARG A 250 3.63 -6.11 -8.30
CA ARG A 250 4.41 -6.21 -9.52
C ARG A 250 5.17 -4.93 -9.77
N ASN A 251 6.49 -5.05 -9.85
CA ASN A 251 7.38 -3.99 -10.28
C ASN A 251 7.98 -4.46 -11.61
N ILE A 252 7.63 -3.78 -12.70
CA ILE A 252 7.99 -4.18 -14.06
C ILE A 252 8.70 -3.01 -14.74
N VAL A 253 9.87 -3.29 -15.31
CA VAL A 253 10.59 -2.41 -16.22
C VAL A 253 10.74 -3.13 -17.56
N THR A 254 10.24 -2.54 -18.64
CA THR A 254 10.39 -3.08 -19.99
C THR A 254 11.27 -2.13 -20.80
N THR A 255 12.33 -2.67 -21.40
CA THR A 255 13.27 -1.91 -22.25
C THR A 255 13.36 -2.52 -23.63
N GLN A 256 13.41 -1.71 -24.69
CA GLN A 256 13.81 -2.19 -26.02
C GLN A 256 15.34 -2.08 -26.17
N ASP A 257 15.96 -3.08 -26.80
CA ASP A 257 17.35 -3.06 -27.29
C ASP A 257 18.51 -3.15 -26.28
N GLY A 258 18.37 -3.98 -25.23
CA GLY A 258 19.54 -4.43 -24.46
C GLY A 258 20.39 -3.28 -23.87
N GLN A 259 19.77 -2.15 -23.54
CA GLN A 259 20.40 -1.14 -22.69
C GLN A 259 19.59 -0.99 -21.43
N THR A 260 19.94 -1.78 -20.42
CA THR A 260 19.36 -1.65 -19.08
C THR A 260 19.68 -0.26 -18.51
N PRO A 261 18.69 0.45 -17.94
CA PRO A 261 18.93 1.68 -17.19
C PRO A 261 20.01 1.48 -16.12
N ALA A 262 20.85 2.50 -15.90
CA ALA A 262 21.79 2.48 -14.80
C ALA A 262 21.00 2.60 -13.49
N GLY A 263 21.13 1.63 -12.58
CA GLY A 263 20.42 1.68 -11.30
C GLY A 263 18.93 1.33 -11.44
N VAL A 264 18.57 0.07 -11.21
CA VAL A 264 17.17 -0.34 -11.05
C VAL A 264 17.02 -0.91 -9.65
N SER A 265 16.15 -0.32 -8.84
CA SER A 265 15.85 -0.78 -7.49
C SER A 265 14.38 -1.14 -7.41
N GLN A 266 14.08 -2.42 -7.14
CA GLN A 266 12.71 -2.91 -7.06
C GLN A 266 12.44 -3.59 -5.71
N SER A 267 11.43 -3.14 -4.99
CA SER A 267 11.06 -3.73 -3.70
C SER A 267 9.57 -4.02 -3.63
N GLY A 268 9.24 -5.20 -3.11
CA GLY A 268 7.85 -5.58 -2.86
C GLY A 268 7.69 -6.25 -1.51
N LEU A 269 6.61 -5.88 -0.82
CA LEU A 269 6.25 -6.39 0.50
C LEU A 269 4.75 -6.72 0.54
N ASN A 270 4.43 -7.95 0.95
CA ASN A 270 3.07 -8.33 1.35
C ASN A 270 3.07 -8.77 2.80
N ILE A 271 2.13 -8.24 3.58
CA ILE A 271 1.85 -8.68 4.96
C ILE A 271 0.36 -9.00 5.03
N ALA A 272 0.00 -10.27 5.26
CA ALA A 272 -1.40 -10.70 5.38
C ALA A 272 -1.91 -10.56 6.82
N ASN A 273 -1.06 -10.88 7.80
CA ASN A 273 -1.37 -10.68 9.20
C ASN A 273 -0.13 -10.28 10.02
N PHE A 274 -0.18 -9.12 10.69
CA PHE A 274 0.82 -8.69 11.67
C PHE A 274 0.22 -8.30 13.02
N VAL A 275 0.76 -8.85 14.11
CA VAL A 275 0.48 -8.41 15.49
C VAL A 275 1.80 -7.99 16.13
N SER A 276 1.81 -6.82 16.77
CA SER A 276 2.87 -6.41 17.69
C SER A 276 2.28 -6.06 19.04
N ALA A 277 2.72 -6.75 20.11
CA ALA A 277 2.18 -6.50 21.45
C ALA A 277 3.15 -6.84 22.59
N LYS A 278 2.85 -6.40 23.81
CA LYS A 278 3.58 -6.87 25.01
C LYS A 278 2.95 -8.15 25.56
N ARG A 279 1.63 -8.28 25.47
CA ARG A 279 0.83 -9.42 25.95
C ARG A 279 -0.19 -9.84 24.91
N VAL A 280 -0.39 -11.15 24.77
CA VAL A 280 -1.36 -11.74 23.84
C VAL A 280 -2.04 -12.94 24.47
N GLN A 281 -3.37 -12.93 24.47
CA GLN A 281 -4.21 -14.03 24.94
C GLN A 281 -5.32 -14.32 23.92
N GLY A 282 -5.57 -15.58 23.59
CA GLY A 282 -6.69 -15.95 22.73
C GLY A 282 -6.58 -15.46 21.27
N LEU A 283 -5.38 -15.15 20.78
CA LEU A 283 -5.18 -14.74 19.39
C LEU A 283 -5.32 -15.93 18.44
N THR A 284 -6.09 -15.77 17.37
CA THR A 284 -6.15 -16.73 16.26
C THR A 284 -5.83 -16.04 14.94
N GLN A 285 -4.87 -16.56 14.19
CA GLN A 285 -4.50 -16.08 12.85
C GLN A 285 -4.63 -17.24 11.85
N VAL A 286 -5.46 -17.07 10.83
CA VAL A 286 -5.69 -18.06 9.77
C VAL A 286 -5.45 -17.39 8.42
N SER A 287 -4.61 -18.00 7.60
CA SER A 287 -4.26 -17.48 6.28
C SER A 287 -4.30 -18.56 5.20
N ASN A 288 -5.21 -18.44 4.24
CA ASN A 288 -5.37 -19.39 3.13
C ASN A 288 -5.35 -18.73 1.74
N GLY A 289 -4.97 -17.45 1.67
CA GLY A 289 -4.97 -16.69 0.43
C GLY A 289 -3.78 -16.97 -0.48
N ARG A 290 -3.38 -15.93 -1.23
CA ARG A 290 -2.19 -15.95 -2.10
C ARG A 290 -1.38 -14.68 -1.93
N GLN A 291 -0.06 -14.80 -1.91
CA GLN A 291 0.88 -13.68 -1.90
C GLN A 291 1.87 -13.81 -3.05
N ILE A 292 2.01 -12.74 -3.82
CA ILE A 292 2.92 -12.66 -4.97
C ILE A 292 3.71 -11.36 -4.89
N VAL A 293 5.03 -11.46 -5.02
CA VAL A 293 5.90 -10.32 -5.31
C VAL A 293 6.75 -10.64 -6.55
N GLU A 294 6.56 -9.85 -7.60
CA GLU A 294 7.24 -9.94 -8.89
C GLU A 294 8.06 -8.66 -9.11
N ASN A 295 9.36 -8.83 -9.38
CA ASN A 295 10.32 -7.75 -9.62
C ASN A 295 11.06 -8.08 -10.91
N GLU A 296 10.57 -7.54 -12.03
CA GLU A 296 10.97 -7.96 -13.36
C GLU A 296 11.59 -6.81 -14.17
N ILE A 297 12.68 -7.14 -14.87
CA ILE A 297 13.19 -6.36 -16.00
C ILE A 297 13.08 -7.22 -17.25
N GLN A 298 12.34 -6.73 -18.25
CA GLN A 298 12.09 -7.38 -19.53
C GLN A 298 12.91 -6.71 -20.65
N GLY A 299 13.29 -7.49 -21.66
CA GLY A 299 14.03 -6.99 -22.84
C GLY A 299 15.55 -6.84 -22.64
N VAL A 300 16.10 -7.49 -21.61
CA VAL A 300 17.55 -7.58 -21.38
C VAL A 300 18.17 -8.73 -22.18
N THR A 301 19.37 -8.52 -22.73
CA THR A 301 20.12 -9.52 -23.48
C THR A 301 21.12 -10.27 -22.59
N LEU A 302 21.63 -11.42 -23.06
CA LEU A 302 22.72 -12.16 -22.39
C LEU A 302 24.01 -11.32 -22.25
N ALA A 303 24.24 -10.37 -23.15
CA ALA A 303 25.37 -9.43 -23.06
C ALA A 303 25.20 -8.45 -21.89
N ASP A 304 23.97 -8.04 -21.60
CA ASP A 304 23.65 -7.14 -20.48
C ASP A 304 23.80 -7.84 -19.13
N MET A 305 23.43 -9.12 -19.09
CA MET A 305 23.60 -9.98 -17.92
C MET A 305 25.07 -10.33 -17.62
N SER A 306 25.90 -10.47 -18.66
CA SER A 306 27.32 -10.84 -18.51
C SER A 306 28.25 -9.64 -18.33
N GLY A 307 27.81 -8.42 -18.66
CA GLY A 307 28.66 -7.23 -18.61
C GLY A 307 28.17 -6.05 -17.77
N LYS A 308 26.85 -5.84 -17.53
CA LYS A 308 26.36 -4.48 -17.21
C LYS A 308 25.06 -4.34 -16.41
N LEU A 309 24.52 -5.38 -15.74
CA LEU A 309 23.52 -5.16 -14.67
C LEU A 309 24.14 -4.61 -13.36
N SER A 310 25.19 -3.78 -13.46
CA SER A 310 25.77 -3.08 -12.32
C SER A 310 24.75 -2.06 -11.80
N GLY A 311 24.16 -2.31 -10.64
CA GLY A 311 23.16 -1.43 -10.03
C GLY A 311 21.70 -1.94 -10.11
N TYR A 312 21.46 -3.19 -10.53
CA TYR A 312 20.16 -3.81 -10.28
C TYR A 312 20.13 -4.40 -8.86
N SER A 313 19.19 -3.93 -8.05
CA SER A 313 18.91 -4.42 -6.70
C SER A 313 17.44 -4.74 -6.59
N HIS A 314 17.11 -5.91 -6.03
CA HIS A 314 15.73 -6.22 -5.73
C HIS A 314 15.53 -6.99 -4.44
N SER A 315 14.38 -6.73 -3.83
CA SER A 315 13.92 -7.43 -2.62
C SER A 315 12.46 -7.83 -2.72
N SER A 316 12.16 -9.07 -2.36
CA SER A 316 10.80 -9.61 -2.36
C SER A 316 10.47 -10.23 -1.01
N THR A 317 9.47 -9.70 -0.30
CA THR A 317 9.09 -10.20 1.02
C THR A 317 7.61 -10.51 1.09
N ASN A 318 7.28 -11.76 1.45
CA ASN A 318 5.92 -12.19 1.78
C ASN A 318 5.89 -12.63 3.26
N ILE A 319 4.95 -12.09 4.02
CA ILE A 319 4.72 -12.41 5.43
C ILE A 319 3.26 -12.80 5.60
N VAL A 320 3.02 -14.05 5.96
CA VAL A 320 1.68 -14.61 6.10
C VAL A 320 1.12 -14.30 7.49
N ASN A 321 1.73 -14.83 8.55
CA ASN A 321 1.36 -14.56 9.93
C ASN A 321 2.60 -14.23 10.74
N LEU A 322 2.70 -12.98 11.20
CA LEU A 322 3.75 -12.55 12.10
C LEU A 322 3.14 -12.08 13.42
N LEU A 323 3.61 -12.71 14.49
CA LEU A 323 3.39 -12.29 15.86
C LEU A 323 4.70 -11.80 16.44
N GLU A 324 4.72 -10.56 16.89
CA GLU A 324 5.85 -9.97 17.57
C GLU A 324 5.47 -9.62 19.01
N ILE A 325 6.17 -10.22 19.96
CA ILE A 325 6.06 -9.90 21.38
C ILE A 325 7.31 -9.16 21.81
N GLN A 326 7.17 -7.87 22.12
CA GLN A 326 8.24 -7.05 22.67
C GLN A 326 7.85 -6.64 24.09
N SER A 327 8.50 -7.21 25.10
CA SER A 327 8.35 -6.76 26.48
C SER A 327 9.72 -6.53 27.07
N THR A 328 10.03 -5.29 27.46
CA THR A 328 11.19 -5.02 28.35
C THR A 328 10.81 -5.17 29.81
N ASP A 329 9.51 -5.26 30.10
CA ASP A 329 9.01 -5.42 31.46
C ASP A 329 9.18 -6.86 31.89
N ARG A 330 9.63 -7.07 33.14
CA ARG A 330 9.67 -8.39 33.75
C ARG A 330 8.24 -8.94 33.71
N PRO A 331 7.96 -10.02 32.97
CA PRO A 331 6.61 -10.56 32.86
C PRO A 331 6.08 -10.85 34.27
N ALA A 332 4.86 -10.40 34.56
CA ALA A 332 4.18 -10.80 35.78
C ALA A 332 4.16 -12.34 35.84
N SER A 333 4.48 -12.92 37.00
CA SER A 333 4.50 -14.37 37.16
C SER A 333 3.17 -14.97 36.68
N GLY A 334 3.23 -15.84 35.66
CA GLY A 334 2.04 -16.45 35.05
C GLY A 334 1.53 -15.79 33.76
N SER A 335 2.19 -14.76 33.23
CA SER A 335 1.81 -14.19 31.92
C SER A 335 2.13 -15.16 30.77
N THR A 336 1.10 -15.76 30.20
CA THR A 336 1.19 -16.63 29.03
C THR A 336 1.02 -15.84 27.74
N VAL A 337 1.69 -16.28 26.67
CA VAL A 337 1.34 -15.88 25.31
C VAL A 337 0.52 -17.03 24.74
N SER A 338 -0.73 -16.77 24.36
CA SER A 338 -1.63 -17.76 23.79
C SER A 338 -2.05 -17.32 22.40
N ALA A 339 -1.55 -18.01 21.39
CA ALA A 339 -1.85 -17.75 19.99
C ALA A 339 -1.93 -19.06 19.19
N ILE A 340 -2.86 -19.10 18.23
CA ILE A 340 -2.99 -20.16 17.23
C ILE A 340 -2.74 -19.53 15.87
N GLN A 341 -1.78 -20.06 15.11
CA GLN A 341 -1.48 -19.62 13.76
C GLN A 341 -1.60 -20.78 12.77
N THR A 342 -2.39 -20.60 11.71
CA THR A 342 -2.56 -21.56 10.62
C THR A 342 -2.30 -20.86 9.29
N ALA A 343 -1.47 -21.47 8.44
CA ALA A 343 -1.16 -20.96 7.12
C ALA A 343 -1.19 -22.08 6.08
N ASN A 344 -2.05 -21.94 5.07
CA ASN A 344 -2.04 -22.72 3.83
C ASN A 344 -2.02 -21.77 2.62
N GLN A 345 -1.28 -20.67 2.75
CA GLN A 345 -1.21 -19.59 1.77
C GLN A 345 -0.11 -19.88 0.76
N THR A 346 -0.45 -19.78 -0.53
CA THR A 346 0.54 -19.89 -1.61
C THR A 346 1.38 -18.62 -1.64
N GLN A 347 2.71 -18.76 -1.54
CA GLN A 347 3.65 -17.65 -1.62
C GLN A 347 4.52 -17.79 -2.86
N THR A 348 4.65 -16.70 -3.63
CA THR A 348 5.53 -16.63 -4.80
C THR A 348 6.40 -15.39 -4.68
N VAL A 349 7.72 -15.59 -4.74
CA VAL A 349 8.73 -14.53 -4.88
C VAL A 349 9.62 -14.90 -6.06
N GLN A 350 10.08 -13.91 -6.81
CA GLN A 350 10.88 -14.16 -8.00
C GLN A 350 12.29 -14.66 -7.65
N SER A 351 12.68 -15.85 -8.12
CA SER A 351 13.87 -16.60 -7.66
C SER A 351 15.23 -16.17 -8.25
N LYS A 352 15.39 -14.93 -8.74
CA LYS A 352 16.67 -14.45 -9.33
C LYS A 352 17.51 -13.65 -8.32
N LEU A 353 18.81 -13.52 -8.59
CA LEU A 353 19.85 -12.76 -7.85
C LEU A 353 19.31 -11.56 -7.02
N GLY A 354 19.01 -11.71 -5.72
CA GLY A 354 18.47 -10.64 -4.87
C GLY A 354 18.09 -11.15 -3.48
N THR A 355 17.50 -10.29 -2.62
CA THR A 355 17.09 -10.69 -1.27
C THR A 355 15.62 -11.12 -1.27
N HIS A 356 15.34 -12.35 -0.85
CA HIS A 356 13.97 -12.87 -0.83
C HIS A 356 13.64 -13.47 0.53
N SER A 357 12.43 -13.21 1.00
CA SER A 357 11.91 -13.76 2.25
C SER A 357 10.46 -14.21 2.07
N GLN A 358 10.19 -15.44 2.49
CA GLN A 358 8.84 -16.01 2.56
C GLN A 358 8.64 -16.51 3.98
N VAL A 359 7.80 -15.82 4.74
CA VAL A 359 7.53 -16.13 6.14
C VAL A 359 6.10 -16.65 6.23
N GLY A 360 5.96 -17.93 6.58
CA GLY A 360 4.67 -18.54 6.87
C GLY A 360 4.12 -18.07 8.22
N ASN A 361 4.11 -18.96 9.20
CA ASN A 361 3.84 -18.59 10.59
C ASN A 361 5.15 -18.27 11.30
N ALA A 362 5.24 -17.09 11.91
CA ALA A 362 6.36 -16.69 12.73
C ALA A 362 5.88 -16.03 14.03
N ALA A 363 6.60 -16.33 15.10
CA ALA A 363 6.48 -15.65 16.38
C ALA A 363 7.87 -15.23 16.85
N THR A 364 8.07 -13.95 17.12
CA THR A 364 9.29 -13.42 17.74
C THR A 364 8.95 -12.96 19.14
N ILE A 365 9.67 -13.43 20.14
CA ILE A 365 9.44 -13.08 21.54
C ILE A 365 10.72 -12.54 22.14
N THR A 366 10.72 -11.26 22.48
CA THR A 366 11.78 -10.57 23.21
C THR A 366 11.24 -10.22 24.59
N ARG A 367 11.90 -10.74 25.65
CA ARG A 367 11.50 -10.61 27.05
C ARG A 367 12.68 -10.31 27.95
#